data_AF-A0A196SJ73-F1
#
_entry.id   AF-A0A196SJ73-F1
#
_cell.length_a   1.000
_cell.length_b   1.000
_cell.length_c   1.000
_cell.angle_alpha   90.00
_cell.angle_beta   90.00
_cell.angle_gamma   90.00
#
_symmetry.space_group_name_H-M   'P 1'
#
loop_
_entity.id
_entity.type
_entity.pdbx_description
1 polymer ?
#
loop_
_entity_poly.entity_id
_entity_poly.type
_entity_poly.pdbx_seq_one_letter_code
_entity_poly.pdbx_strand_id
1 'polypeptide(L)'
;MEAVKEYWNKVDAYFESITPKCDKCKQLEEKIKIPMRYIMMALTVVLVLIIYLLTRKCGFFTYCAFFPSLFACMKSMHDNKGEEKKWCSFWMLFSLQQVLPRCLDRNIYYGIVKCVALLYFAFFDTCDILINGLNMAYEYIEKGLNYYKSMCAKVEKSD
;
A
#
# COMPACT_ATOMS: atom_id res chain seq x y z
N MET A 1 13.98 3.21 -22.14
CA MET A 1 12.96 4.01 -22.85
C MET A 1 11.86 3.12 -23.43
N GLU A 2 12.20 1.94 -23.95
CA GLU A 2 11.22 0.96 -24.48
C GLU A 2 10.22 0.46 -23.42
N ALA A 3 10.68 0.15 -22.20
CA ALA A 3 9.79 -0.28 -21.11
C ALA A 3 8.70 0.76 -20.78
N VAL A 4 9.05 2.05 -20.78
CA VAL A 4 8.09 3.14 -20.52
C VAL A 4 7.04 3.21 -21.64
N LYS A 5 7.47 3.01 -22.89
CA LYS A 5 6.59 3.00 -24.06
C LYS A 5 5.62 1.81 -24.03
N GLU A 6 6.10 0.64 -23.61
CA GLU A 6 5.28 -0.55 -23.45
C GLU A 6 4.22 -0.38 -22.35
N TYR A 7 4.61 0.17 -21.19
CA TYR A 7 3.67 0.52 -20.12
C TYR A 7 2.64 1.55 -20.58
N TRP A 8 3.06 2.57 -21.32
CA TRP A 8 2.14 3.57 -21.87
C TRP A 8 1.11 2.96 -22.82
N ASN A 9 1.53 2.03 -23.68
CA ASN A 9 0.61 1.33 -24.58
C ASN A 9 -0.44 0.51 -23.81
N LYS A 10 -0.06 -0.11 -22.68
CA LYS A 10 -1.01 -0.83 -21.82
C LYS A 10 -2.05 0.12 -21.19
N VAL A 11 -1.62 1.31 -20.76
CA VAL A 11 -2.52 2.33 -20.22
C VAL A 11 -3.44 2.87 -21.31
N ASP A 12 -2.92 3.20 -22.49
CA ASP A 12 -3.74 3.71 -23.61
C ASP A 12 -4.78 2.68 -24.05
N ALA A 13 -4.40 1.41 -24.18
CA ALA A 13 -5.31 0.32 -24.50
C ALA A 13 -6.40 0.12 -23.43
N TYR A 14 -6.06 0.24 -22.15
CA TYR A 14 -7.03 0.17 -21.07
C TYR A 14 -8.08 1.27 -21.20
N PHE A 15 -7.66 2.53 -21.35
CA PHE A 15 -8.59 3.65 -21.48
C PHE A 15 -9.41 3.58 -22.77
N GLU A 16 -8.84 3.11 -23.86
CA GLU A 16 -9.59 2.82 -25.08
C GLU A 16 -10.67 1.75 -24.87
N SER A 17 -10.40 0.71 -24.08
CA SER A 17 -11.36 -0.35 -23.79
C SER A 17 -12.59 0.11 -22.98
N ILE A 18 -12.41 1.08 -22.09
CA ILE A 18 -13.47 1.59 -21.21
C ILE A 18 -14.16 2.84 -21.77
N THR A 19 -13.64 3.44 -22.83
CA THR A 19 -14.20 4.67 -23.41
C THR A 19 -15.50 4.34 -24.14
N PRO A 20 -16.62 5.01 -23.80
CA PRO A 20 -17.91 4.77 -24.43
C PRO A 20 -17.90 5.18 -25.91
N LYS A 21 -18.30 4.26 -26.79
CA LYS A 21 -18.30 4.44 -28.26
C LYS A 21 -19.65 4.92 -28.79
N CYS A 22 -20.22 5.93 -28.13
CA CYS A 22 -21.54 6.45 -28.46
C CYS A 22 -21.49 7.49 -29.59
N ASP A 23 -22.55 7.65 -30.39
CA ASP A 23 -22.56 8.63 -31.50
C ASP A 23 -22.42 10.09 -31.01
N LYS A 24 -22.94 10.40 -29.82
CA LYS A 24 -22.71 11.70 -29.16
C LYS A 24 -21.24 11.91 -28.77
N CYS A 25 -20.55 10.82 -28.42
CA CYS A 25 -19.14 10.83 -28.05
C CYS A 25 -18.28 11.15 -29.30
N LYS A 26 -18.62 10.54 -30.44
CA LYS A 26 -17.99 10.82 -31.75
C LYS A 26 -18.21 12.26 -32.23
N GLN A 27 -19.44 12.77 -32.12
CA GLN A 27 -19.74 14.17 -32.44
C GLN A 27 -18.94 15.14 -31.57
N LEU A 28 -18.72 14.78 -30.30
CA LEU A 28 -17.86 15.56 -29.43
C LEU A 28 -16.41 15.46 -29.92
N GLU A 29 -15.84 14.26 -30.11
CA GLU A 29 -14.49 14.06 -30.65
C GLU A 29 -14.22 14.88 -31.92
N GLU A 30 -15.16 14.91 -32.87
CA GLU A 30 -15.06 15.69 -34.11
C GLU A 30 -14.99 17.20 -33.85
N LYS A 31 -15.67 17.69 -32.81
CA LYS A 31 -15.71 19.11 -32.45
C LYS A 31 -14.48 19.58 -31.68
N ILE A 32 -13.97 18.75 -30.76
CA ILE A 32 -12.79 19.05 -29.91
C ILE A 32 -11.48 18.55 -30.51
N LYS A 33 -11.51 17.68 -31.53
CA LYS A 33 -10.33 17.07 -32.19
C LYS A 33 -9.39 16.34 -31.23
N ILE A 34 -9.92 15.85 -30.11
CA ILE A 34 -9.18 15.08 -29.11
C ILE A 34 -9.94 13.76 -28.91
N PRO A 35 -9.26 12.60 -29.01
CA PRO A 35 -9.86 11.31 -28.70
C PRO A 35 -10.41 11.26 -27.27
N MET A 36 -11.61 10.71 -27.10
CA MET A 36 -12.31 10.66 -25.82
C MET A 36 -11.55 9.88 -24.75
N ARG A 37 -10.71 8.92 -25.14
CA ARG A 37 -9.85 8.19 -24.20
C ARG A 37 -8.94 9.13 -23.41
N TYR A 38 -8.43 10.20 -24.01
CA TYR A 38 -7.60 11.19 -23.30
C TYR A 38 -8.42 12.08 -22.36
N ILE A 39 -9.69 12.35 -22.68
CA ILE A 39 -10.62 13.05 -21.78
C ILE A 39 -10.95 12.18 -20.59
N MET A 40 -11.20 10.88 -20.81
CA MET A 40 -11.40 9.90 -19.74
C MET A 40 -10.17 9.81 -18.83
N MET A 41 -8.96 9.74 -19.40
CA MET A 41 -7.71 9.80 -18.62
C MET A 41 -7.63 11.05 -17.75
N ALA A 42 -7.89 12.23 -18.33
CA ALA A 42 -7.86 13.50 -17.59
C ALA A 42 -8.91 13.52 -16.47
N LEU A 43 -10.13 13.05 -16.72
CA LEU A 43 -11.18 12.95 -15.72
C LEU A 43 -10.81 11.99 -14.59
N THR A 44 -10.17 10.86 -14.89
CA THR A 44 -9.65 9.94 -13.86
C THR A 44 -8.61 10.62 -12.98
N VAL A 45 -7.66 11.37 -13.56
CA VAL A 45 -6.67 12.13 -12.78
C VAL A 45 -7.35 13.17 -11.90
N VAL A 46 -8.33 13.91 -12.42
CA VAL A 46 -9.11 14.90 -11.66
C VAL A 46 -9.88 14.24 -10.52
N LEU A 47 -10.52 13.10 -10.75
CA LEU A 47 -11.20 12.31 -9.71
C LEU A 47 -10.24 11.85 -8.63
N VAL A 48 -9.07 11.34 -9.00
CA VAL A 48 -8.02 10.95 -8.04
C VAL A 48 -7.56 12.16 -7.22
N LEU A 49 -7.39 13.32 -7.83
CA LEU A 49 -7.04 14.57 -7.14
C LEU A 49 -8.14 15.04 -6.20
N ILE A 50 -9.41 14.94 -6.59
CA ILE A 50 -10.55 15.30 -5.73
C ILE A 50 -10.62 14.36 -4.54
N ILE A 51 -10.52 13.05 -4.76
CA ILE A 51 -10.49 12.06 -3.67
C ILE A 51 -9.31 12.35 -2.75
N TYR A 52 -8.13 12.60 -3.31
CA TYR A 52 -6.94 13.01 -2.56
C TYR A 52 -7.21 14.25 -1.69
N LEU A 53 -7.77 15.32 -2.25
CA LEU A 53 -8.06 16.55 -1.51
C LEU A 53 -9.09 16.33 -0.39
N LEU A 54 -10.12 15.53 -0.63
CA LEU A 54 -11.18 15.21 0.34
C LEU A 54 -10.69 14.29 1.46
N THR A 55 -9.81 13.34 1.16
CA THR A 55 -9.32 12.33 2.10
C THR A 55 -7.93 12.64 2.66
N ARG A 56 -7.32 13.77 2.27
CA ARG A 56 -6.00 14.25 2.72
C ARG A 56 -5.88 14.28 4.25
N LYS A 57 -6.96 14.63 4.95
CA LYS A 57 -7.01 14.68 6.43
C LYS A 57 -7.42 13.36 7.09
N CYS A 58 -7.99 12.43 6.31
CA CYS A 58 -8.56 11.17 6.80
C CYS A 58 -7.68 9.95 6.51
N GLY A 59 -6.48 10.13 5.94
CA GLY A 59 -5.55 9.03 5.69
C GLY A 59 -5.61 8.45 4.27
N PHE A 60 -5.81 9.27 3.23
CA PHE A 60 -5.76 8.85 1.81
C PHE A 60 -4.63 7.86 1.50
N PHE A 61 -3.41 8.21 1.92
CA PHE A 61 -2.21 7.39 1.70
C PHE A 61 -2.29 6.02 2.40
N THR A 62 -2.92 5.95 3.57
CA THR A 62 -3.20 4.68 4.26
C THR A 62 -4.15 3.83 3.43
N TYR A 63 -5.23 4.40 2.88
CA TYR A 63 -6.16 3.67 2.03
C TYR A 63 -5.54 3.22 0.71
N CYS A 64 -4.67 4.05 0.11
CA CYS A 64 -3.92 3.70 -1.11
C CYS A 64 -2.98 2.51 -0.92
N ALA A 65 -2.43 2.31 0.29
CA ALA A 65 -1.67 1.10 0.59
C ALA A 65 -2.60 -0.06 1.01
N PHE A 66 -3.66 0.23 1.76
CA PHE A 66 -4.58 -0.77 2.32
C PHE A 66 -5.32 -1.58 1.24
N PHE A 67 -6.02 -0.91 0.31
CA PHE A 67 -6.88 -1.62 -0.65
C PHE A 67 -6.09 -2.51 -1.63
N PRO A 68 -4.99 -2.04 -2.25
CA PRO A 68 -4.18 -2.90 -3.10
C PRO A 68 -3.58 -4.08 -2.34
N SER A 69 -3.11 -3.86 -1.11
CA SER A 69 -2.54 -4.93 -0.27
C SER A 69 -3.61 -5.93 0.17
N LEU A 70 -4.83 -5.48 0.47
CA LEU A 70 -5.97 -6.33 0.77
C LEU A 70 -6.35 -7.20 -0.43
N PHE A 71 -6.42 -6.61 -1.62
CA PHE A 71 -6.70 -7.35 -2.84
C PHE A 71 -5.61 -8.39 -3.14
N ALA A 72 -4.34 -8.02 -3.00
CA ALA A 72 -3.21 -8.93 -3.16
C ALA A 72 -3.21 -10.07 -2.12
N CYS A 73 -3.54 -9.76 -0.86
CA CYS A 73 -3.70 -10.73 0.21
C CYS A 73 -4.83 -11.72 -0.10
N MET A 74 -6.03 -11.23 -0.44
CA MET A 74 -7.17 -12.08 -0.79
C MET A 74 -6.86 -12.98 -1.99
N LYS A 75 -6.22 -12.42 -3.03
CA LYS A 75 -5.78 -13.20 -4.19
C LYS A 75 -4.76 -14.26 -3.82
N SER A 76 -3.76 -13.92 -3.01
CA SER A 76 -2.74 -14.85 -2.53
C SER A 76 -3.33 -16.01 -1.71
N MET A 77 -4.34 -15.73 -0.89
CA MET A 77 -5.07 -16.74 -0.12
C MET A 77 -5.93 -17.62 -1.03
N HIS A 78 -6.64 -17.02 -1.99
CA HIS A 78 -7.44 -17.76 -2.97
C HIS A 78 -6.57 -18.71 -3.82
N ASP A 79 -5.40 -18.24 -4.23
CA ASP A 79 -4.44 -19.00 -5.04
C ASP A 79 -3.61 -20.01 -4.20
N ASN A 80 -3.87 -20.16 -2.88
CA ASN A 80 -3.16 -21.07 -1.96
C ASN A 80 -1.62 -20.97 -2.03
N LYS A 81 -1.07 -19.76 -2.15
CA LYS A 81 0.38 -19.56 -2.31
C LYS A 81 1.24 -19.83 -1.07
N GLY A 82 0.63 -20.10 0.08
CA GLY A 82 1.35 -20.34 1.35
C GLY A 82 2.05 -19.09 1.94
N GLU A 83 1.67 -17.88 1.51
CA GLU A 83 2.26 -16.61 1.98
C GLU A 83 1.61 -16.07 3.28
N GLU A 84 0.94 -16.91 4.06
CA GLU A 84 0.16 -16.50 5.26
C GLU A 84 1.00 -15.73 6.27
N LYS A 85 2.24 -16.20 6.52
CA LYS A 85 3.19 -15.56 7.44
C LYS A 85 3.61 -14.17 6.97
N LYS A 86 3.78 -13.98 5.65
CA LYS A 86 4.08 -12.68 5.04
C LYS A 86 2.92 -11.72 5.25
N TRP A 87 1.70 -12.14 4.92
CA TRP A 87 0.53 -11.29 5.06
C TRP A 87 0.26 -10.94 6.53
N CYS A 88 0.41 -11.89 7.46
CA CYS A 88 0.32 -11.63 8.88
C CYS A 88 1.36 -10.58 9.34
N SER A 89 2.63 -10.76 8.95
CA SER A 89 3.72 -9.81 9.25
C SER A 89 3.46 -8.42 8.66
N PHE A 90 2.99 -8.36 7.41
CA PHE A 90 2.61 -7.13 6.74
C PHE A 90 1.48 -6.40 7.48
N TRP A 91 0.41 -7.11 7.86
CA TRP A 91 -0.74 -6.52 8.55
C TRP A 91 -0.38 -6.06 9.97
N MET A 92 0.54 -6.75 10.65
CA MET A 92 1.10 -6.30 11.91
C MET A 92 1.88 -4.99 11.74
N LEU A 93 2.80 -4.92 10.76
CA LEU A 93 3.54 -3.69 10.45
C LEU A 93 2.59 -2.55 10.07
N PHE A 94 1.61 -2.83 9.22
CA PHE A 94 0.60 -1.87 8.79
C PHE A 94 -0.14 -1.29 9.99
N SER A 95 -0.55 -2.14 10.93
CA SER A 95 -1.27 -1.74 12.14
C SER A 95 -0.40 -0.91 13.08
N LEU A 96 0.84 -1.34 13.35
CA LEU A 96 1.80 -0.57 14.14
C LEU A 96 2.03 0.82 13.56
N GLN A 97 2.14 0.89 12.24
CA GLN A 97 2.29 2.16 11.54
C GLN A 97 1.07 3.08 11.68
N GLN A 98 -0.14 2.56 11.89
CA GLN A 98 -1.32 3.41 12.14
C GLN A 98 -1.39 3.93 13.59
N VAL A 99 -0.71 3.28 14.53
CA VAL A 99 -0.65 3.72 15.94
C VAL A 99 0.38 4.83 16.16
N LEU A 100 1.26 5.08 15.17
CA LEU A 100 2.24 6.16 15.24
C LEU A 100 1.56 7.54 15.44
N PRO A 101 2.20 8.46 16.18
CA PRO A 101 1.59 9.74 16.54
C PRO A 101 1.13 10.54 15.32
N ARG A 102 -0.11 11.06 15.38
CA ARG A 102 -0.72 11.94 14.35
C ARG A 102 0.14 13.17 14.00
N CYS A 103 1.07 13.56 14.86
CA CYS A 103 2.03 14.63 14.60
C CYS A 103 2.91 14.37 13.39
N LEU A 104 3.31 13.12 13.15
CA LEU A 104 4.10 12.72 11.98
C LEU A 104 3.23 12.70 10.71
N ASP A 105 1.98 12.26 10.81
CA ASP A 105 1.02 12.25 9.70
C ASP A 105 0.58 13.67 9.27
N ARG A 106 0.87 14.70 10.07
CA ARG A 106 0.71 16.11 9.67
C ARG A 106 1.70 16.51 8.58
N ASN A 107 2.82 15.79 8.46
CA ASN A 107 3.77 15.93 7.36
C ASN A 107 3.37 15.03 6.18
N ILE A 108 3.06 15.65 5.05
CA ILE A 108 2.61 14.93 3.86
C ILE A 108 3.67 14.00 3.27
N TYR A 109 4.95 14.38 3.36
CA TYR A 109 6.05 13.56 2.87
C TYR A 109 6.20 12.28 3.68
N TYR A 110 5.94 12.35 4.99
CA TYR A 110 5.90 11.17 5.84
C TYR A 110 4.81 10.20 5.42
N GLY A 111 3.59 10.70 5.14
CA GLY A 111 2.49 9.88 4.62
C GLY A 111 2.78 9.22 3.27
N ILE A 112 3.47 9.94 2.36
CA ILE A 112 3.91 9.39 1.06
C ILE A 112 4.95 8.28 1.27
N VAL A 113 5.99 8.53 2.07
CA VAL A 113 7.05 7.55 2.35
C VAL A 113 6.47 6.29 3.00
N LYS A 114 5.55 6.47 3.97
CA LYS A 114 4.82 5.37 4.61
C LYS A 114 4.04 4.53 3.60
N CYS A 115 3.29 5.19 2.70
CA CYS A 115 2.53 4.49 1.64
C CYS A 115 3.45 3.71 0.69
N VAL A 116 4.53 4.34 0.21
CA VAL A 116 5.50 3.70 -0.69
C VAL A 116 6.17 2.51 -0.01
N ALA A 117 6.58 2.65 1.25
CA ALA A 117 7.16 1.55 2.03
C ALA A 117 6.17 0.38 2.22
N LEU A 118 4.91 0.67 2.55
CA LEU A 118 3.89 -0.38 2.67
C LEU A 118 3.63 -1.09 1.33
N LEU A 119 3.53 -0.34 0.23
CA LEU A 119 3.38 -0.94 -1.09
C LEU A 119 4.60 -1.79 -1.47
N TYR A 120 5.81 -1.34 -1.14
CA TYR A 120 7.03 -2.13 -1.34
C TYR A 120 6.94 -3.47 -0.61
N PHE A 121 6.60 -3.46 0.68
CA PHE A 121 6.47 -4.67 1.48
C PHE A 121 5.33 -5.59 1.03
N ALA A 122 4.23 -5.05 0.53
CA ALA A 122 3.12 -5.85 0.04
C ALA A 122 3.47 -6.60 -1.26
N PHE A 123 4.10 -5.91 -2.22
CA PHE A 123 4.26 -6.40 -3.59
C PHE A 123 5.65 -6.94 -3.92
N PHE A 124 6.71 -6.43 -3.28
CA PHE A 124 8.10 -6.71 -3.67
C PHE A 124 8.90 -7.46 -2.62
N ASP A 125 8.55 -7.38 -1.33
CA ASP A 125 9.25 -8.14 -0.29
C ASP A 125 8.87 -9.63 -0.36
N THR A 126 9.87 -10.47 -0.65
CA THR A 126 9.77 -11.93 -0.77
C THR A 126 9.92 -12.63 0.57
N CYS A 127 9.26 -12.09 1.61
CA CYS A 127 9.26 -12.64 2.97
C CYS A 127 10.58 -12.52 3.74
N ASP A 128 11.69 -12.06 3.16
CA ASP A 128 12.99 -12.05 3.85
C ASP A 128 13.14 -10.89 4.82
N ILE A 129 12.83 -9.66 4.40
CA ILE A 129 13.15 -8.48 5.23
C ILE A 129 12.18 -8.38 6.41
N LEU A 130 10.88 -8.49 6.13
CA LEU A 130 9.84 -8.41 7.17
C LEU A 130 9.94 -9.53 8.20
N ILE A 131 10.10 -10.78 7.77
CA ILE A 131 10.11 -11.93 8.68
C ILE A 131 11.41 -11.96 9.48
N ASN A 132 12.56 -11.68 8.86
CA ASN A 132 13.83 -11.64 9.59
C ASN A 132 13.83 -10.51 10.63
N GLY A 133 13.25 -9.35 10.29
CA GLY A 133 13.08 -8.25 11.25
C GLY A 133 12.20 -8.63 12.45
N LEU A 134 11.07 -9.32 12.20
CA LEU A 134 10.18 -9.81 13.25
C LEU A 134 10.83 -10.88 14.14
N ASN A 135 11.55 -11.83 13.54
CA ASN A 135 12.27 -12.86 14.29
C ASN A 135 13.35 -12.24 15.19
N MET A 136 14.08 -11.25 14.67
CA MET A 136 15.07 -10.53 15.46
C MET A 136 14.42 -9.77 16.62
N ALA A 137 13.30 -9.08 16.38
CA ALA A 137 12.55 -8.41 17.44
C ALA A 137 12.05 -9.40 18.52
N TYR A 138 11.56 -10.57 18.10
CA TYR A 138 11.15 -11.64 18.99
C TYR A 138 12.31 -12.12 19.89
N GLU A 139 13.48 -12.39 19.30
CA GLU A 139 14.67 -12.78 20.09
C GLU A 139 15.06 -11.74 21.13
N TYR A 140 15.00 -10.46 20.79
CA TYR A 140 15.31 -9.38 21.74
C TYR A 140 14.29 -9.30 22.87
N ILE A 141 12.99 -9.44 22.56
CA ILE A 141 11.93 -9.48 23.57
C ILE A 141 12.11 -10.68 24.49
N GLU A 142 12.41 -11.86 23.94
CA GLU A 142 12.64 -13.08 24.72
C GLU A 142 13.86 -12.97 25.63
N LYS A 143 14.97 -12.42 25.12
CA LYS A 143 16.17 -12.12 25.94
C LYS A 143 15.84 -11.15 27.07
N GLY A 144 15.08 -10.08 26.79
CA GLY A 144 14.63 -9.12 27.79
C GLY A 144 13.71 -9.76 28.85
N LEU A 145 12.78 -10.61 28.43
CA LEU A 145 11.87 -11.32 29.32
C LEU A 145 12.62 -12.30 30.22
N ASN A 146 13.58 -13.05 29.67
CA ASN A 146 14.41 -13.98 30.43
C ASN A 146 15.31 -13.25 31.42
N TYR A 147 15.87 -12.09 31.03
CA TYR A 147 16.60 -11.21 31.94
C TYR A 147 15.71 -10.73 33.10
N TYR A 148 14.52 -10.22 32.80
CA TYR A 148 13.55 -9.79 33.81
C TYR A 148 13.17 -10.92 34.78
N LYS A 149 12.84 -12.11 34.26
CA LYS A 149 12.55 -13.29 35.07
C LYS A 149 13.73 -13.66 35.99
N SER A 150 14.96 -13.59 35.48
CA SER A 150 16.15 -13.86 36.27
C SER A 150 16.38 -12.84 37.39
N MET A 151 15.95 -11.59 37.19
CA MET A 151 16.02 -10.52 38.18
C MET A 151 14.98 -10.76 39.28
N CYS A 152 13.73 -11.09 38.92
CA CYS A 152 12.69 -11.45 39.89
C CYS A 152 13.07 -12.70 40.71
N ALA A 153 13.63 -13.73 40.08
CA ALA A 153 14.05 -14.95 40.78
C ALA A 153 15.25 -14.74 41.73
N LYS A 154 16.04 -13.67 41.53
CA LYS A 154 17.10 -13.27 42.47
C LYS A 154 16.55 -12.54 43.69
N VAL A 155 15.47 -11.78 43.54
CA VAL A 155 14.81 -11.06 44.63
C VAL A 155 14.16 -12.04 45.62
N GLU A 156 13.52 -13.11 45.14
CA GLU A 156 12.93 -14.17 46.00
C GLU A 156 13.95 -15.00 46.80
N LYS A 157 15.25 -14.95 46.45
CA LYS A 157 16.32 -15.72 47.14
C LYS A 157 17.12 -14.87 48.13
N SER A 158 16.82 -13.58 48.23
CA SER A 158 17.49 -12.63 49.12
C SER A 158 16.66 -12.24 50.36
N ASP A 159 15.45 -12.78 50.48
CA ASP A 159 14.66 -12.87 51.72
C ASP A 159 14.81 -14.27 52.34
#